data_AF-A0A6S7KCS8-F1
#
_entry.id   AF-A0A6S7KCS8-F1
#
_cell.length_a   1.000
_cell.length_b   1.000
_cell.length_c   1.000
_cell.angle_alpha   90.00
_cell.angle_beta   90.00
_cell.angle_gamma   90.00
#
_symmetry.space_group_name_H-M   'P 1'
#
loop_
_entity.id
_entity.type
_entity.pdbx_description
1 polymer ?
#
loop_
_entity_poly.entity_id
_entity_poly.type
_entity_poly.pdbx_seq_one_letter_code
_entity_poly.pdbx_strand_id
1 'polypeptide(L)'
;MRIENEEEQMFQNVINCHICGFELGDDRVRDHCHITGMFRGAAPNDFNMNYGFTLRIPVILNNLRWYKPHLIMQGLGNFKDEKINCIPNNSEKYISFFIDNMDFIDSLQFMNASLEKLVSNVAKDGGDKLPTLTKYIDGDK
;
A
#
# COMPACT_ATOMS: atom_id res chain seq x y z
N MET A 1 23.97 6.74 3.48
CA MET A 1 23.16 7.97 3.41
C MET A 1 24.10 9.15 3.37
N ARG A 2 23.99 10.04 2.38
CA ARG A 2 24.76 11.29 2.33
C ARG A 2 23.85 12.38 2.86
N ILE A 3 24.28 13.07 3.90
CA ILE A 3 23.47 14.05 4.64
C ILE A 3 24.10 15.42 4.45
N GLU A 4 23.28 16.42 4.17
CA GLU A 4 23.71 17.81 4.04
C GLU A 4 23.83 18.50 5.41
N ASN A 5 24.63 19.56 5.49
CA ASN A 5 24.88 20.24 6.76
C ASN A 5 23.61 20.77 7.43
N GLU A 6 22.62 21.17 6.63
CA GLU A 6 21.32 21.65 7.13
C GLU A 6 20.51 20.50 7.74
N GLU A 7 20.48 19.33 7.11
CA GLU A 7 19.78 18.14 7.61
C GLU A 7 20.41 17.65 8.92
N GLU A 8 21.74 17.74 9.04
CA GLU A 8 22.42 17.41 10.30
C GLU A 8 22.05 18.39 11.41
N GLN A 9 21.94 19.69 11.12
CA GLN A 9 21.46 20.67 12.11
C GLN A 9 20.02 20.39 12.53
N MET A 10 19.15 20.01 11.59
CA MET A 10 17.78 19.60 11.90
C MET A 10 17.76 18.38 12.81
N PHE A 11 18.59 17.37 12.53
CA PHE A 11 18.71 16.18 13.36
C PHE A 11 19.21 16.48 14.77
N GLN A 12 20.17 17.40 14.93
CA GLN A 12 20.71 17.74 16.24
C GLN A 12 19.72 18.53 17.10
N ASN A 13 19.00 19.49 16.49
CA ASN A 13 18.13 20.43 17.19
C ASN A 13 16.71 19.91 17.43
N VAL A 14 16.28 18.85 16.74
CA VAL A 14 14.92 18.33 16.88
C VAL A 14 14.74 17.62 18.22
N ILE A 15 13.69 18.02 18.94
CA ILE A 15 13.30 17.46 20.24
C ILE A 15 12.27 16.35 20.04
N ASN A 16 11.38 16.47 19.06
CA ASN A 16 10.26 15.55 18.88
C ASN A 16 10.46 14.62 17.68
N CYS A 17 10.02 13.38 17.82
CA CYS A 17 9.99 12.39 16.76
C CYS A 17 9.03 12.82 15.65
N HIS A 18 9.50 12.78 14.39
CA HIS A 18 8.65 13.13 13.25
C HIS A 18 7.58 12.05 12.93
N ILE A 19 7.74 10.82 13.44
CA ILE A 19 6.82 9.69 13.21
C ILE A 19 5.70 9.67 14.25
N CYS A 20 6.04 9.75 15.54
CA CYS A 20 5.08 9.58 16.63
C CYS A 20 4.80 10.87 17.42
N GLY A 21 5.57 11.95 17.21
CA GLY A 21 5.37 13.25 17.85
C GLY A 21 5.90 13.38 19.28
N PHE A 22 6.40 12.30 19.90
CA PHE A 22 6.93 12.30 21.26
C PHE A 22 8.40 12.77 21.32
N GLU A 23 8.85 13.21 22.51
CA GLU A 23 10.24 13.63 22.72
C GLU A 23 11.23 12.49 22.44
N LEU A 24 12.35 12.85 21.82
CA LEU A 24 13.45 11.96 21.45
C LEU A 24 14.43 11.83 22.60
N GLY A 25 14.82 10.59 22.89
CA GLY A 25 15.91 10.28 23.82
C GLY A 25 17.25 10.11 23.11
N ASP A 26 18.19 9.49 23.83
CA ASP A 26 19.54 9.19 23.34
C ASP A 26 19.56 8.12 22.23
N ASP A 27 18.46 7.39 22.03
CA ASP A 27 18.29 6.34 21.03
C ASP A 27 17.81 6.87 19.66
N ARG A 28 17.83 8.20 19.46
CA ARG A 28 17.40 8.82 18.21
C ARG A 28 18.28 8.40 17.02
N VAL A 29 17.62 8.02 15.94
CA VAL A 29 18.22 7.64 14.65
C VAL A 29 17.68 8.52 13.53
N ARG A 30 18.42 8.54 12.40
CA ARG A 30 18.05 9.30 11.21
C ARG A 30 17.15 8.45 10.31
N ASP A 31 15.88 8.81 10.20
CA ASP A 31 14.96 8.19 9.24
C ASP A 31 15.18 8.78 7.85
N HIS A 32 15.00 7.92 6.84
CA HIS A 32 15.13 8.31 5.45
C HIS A 32 14.12 7.59 4.58
N CYS A 33 13.78 8.23 3.47
CA CYS A 33 12.88 7.64 2.49
C CYS A 33 13.57 6.46 1.78
N HIS A 34 13.03 5.25 1.88
CA HIS A 34 13.57 4.08 1.17
C HIS A 34 13.41 4.16 -0.36
N ILE A 35 12.58 5.07 -0.88
CA ILE A 35 12.40 5.29 -2.32
C ILE A 35 13.38 6.34 -2.85
N THR A 36 13.46 7.50 -2.20
CA THR A 36 14.26 8.65 -2.68
C THR A 36 15.62 8.79 -2.02
N GLY A 37 15.86 8.09 -0.89
CA GLY A 37 17.06 8.20 -0.07
C GLY A 37 17.15 9.47 0.79
N MET A 38 16.20 10.39 0.67
CA MET A 38 16.23 11.69 1.35
C MET A 38 15.94 11.57 2.85
N PHE A 39 16.55 12.43 3.66
CA PHE A 39 16.26 12.55 5.09
C PHE A 39 14.81 12.98 5.32
N ARG A 40 14.16 12.38 6.33
CA ARG A 40 12.78 12.71 6.72
C ARG A 40 12.73 13.39 8.09
N GLY A 41 13.56 12.93 9.01
CA GLY A 41 13.59 13.44 10.37
C GLY A 41 14.27 12.48 11.33
N ALA A 42 14.32 12.88 12.60
CA ALA A 42 14.76 12.01 13.68
C ALA A 42 13.58 11.17 14.20
N ALA A 43 13.86 9.92 14.58
CA ALA A 43 12.93 9.02 15.23
C ALA A 43 13.66 8.10 16.20
N PRO A 44 13.01 7.55 17.24
CA PRO A 44 13.58 6.45 18.02
C PRO A 44 13.80 5.22 17.13
N ASN A 45 14.78 4.38 17.48
CA ASN A 45 15.15 3.22 16.66
C ASN A 45 13.97 2.27 16.39
N ASP A 46 13.14 2.01 17.40
CA ASP A 46 11.97 1.13 17.28
C ASP A 46 10.91 1.68 16.31
N PHE A 47 10.64 2.98 16.37
CA PHE A 47 9.71 3.63 15.44
C PHE A 47 10.27 3.63 14.02
N ASN A 48 11.56 3.94 13.86
CA ASN A 48 12.23 3.92 12.56
C ASN A 48 12.18 2.53 11.91
N MET A 49 12.46 1.46 12.66
CA MET A 49 12.38 0.09 12.16
C MET A 49 10.95 -0.28 11.72
N ASN A 50 9.95 0.12 12.51
CA ASN A 50 8.54 -0.18 12.21
C ASN A 50 7.94 0.70 11.11
N TYR A 51 8.50 1.89 10.88
CA TYR A 51 8.10 2.81 9.80
C TYR A 51 8.74 2.48 8.46
N GLY A 52 9.49 1.38 8.40
CA GLY A 52 10.12 0.87 7.20
C GLY A 52 9.11 0.68 6.08
N PHE A 53 9.36 1.32 4.94
CA PHE A 53 8.57 1.10 3.73
C PHE A 53 8.86 -0.30 3.20
N THR A 54 7.87 -1.18 3.29
CA THR A 54 7.85 -2.41 2.49
C THR A 54 7.42 -2.02 1.09
N LEU A 55 8.18 -2.35 0.05
CA LEU A 55 7.83 -2.08 -1.36
C LEU A 55 6.55 -2.80 -1.85
N ARG A 56 5.72 -3.28 -0.94
CA ARG A 56 4.59 -4.17 -1.14
C ARG A 56 3.36 -3.38 -1.58
N ILE A 57 2.86 -3.66 -2.77
CA ILE A 57 1.75 -2.96 -3.42
C ILE A 57 0.51 -3.86 -3.39
N PRO A 58 -0.54 -3.53 -2.62
CA PRO A 58 -1.79 -4.27 -2.65
C PRO A 58 -2.58 -3.97 -3.93
N VAL A 59 -2.82 -5.01 -4.72
CA VAL A 59 -3.69 -5.01 -5.89
C VAL A 59 -5.03 -5.64 -5.50
N ILE A 60 -6.01 -4.79 -5.24
CA ILE A 60 -7.33 -5.20 -4.75
C ILE A 60 -8.29 -5.36 -5.92
N LEU A 61 -8.81 -6.57 -6.10
CA LEU A 61 -9.75 -6.90 -7.17
C LEU A 61 -11.03 -7.48 -6.56
N ASN A 62 -12.19 -6.93 -6.94
CA ASN A 62 -13.47 -7.51 -6.54
C ASN A 62 -13.72 -8.82 -7.29
N ASN A 63 -14.10 -9.86 -6.53
CA ASN A 63 -14.40 -11.20 -7.00
C ASN A 63 -13.19 -11.88 -7.69
N LEU A 64 -11.98 -11.63 -7.15
CA LEU A 64 -10.75 -12.20 -7.68
C LEU A 64 -10.80 -13.72 -7.66
N ARG A 65 -11.20 -14.35 -6.55
CA ARG A 65 -11.13 -15.82 -6.35
C ARG A 65 -11.83 -16.62 -7.44
N TRP A 66 -12.92 -16.09 -8.01
CA TRP A 66 -13.83 -16.86 -8.85
C TRP A 66 -13.71 -16.56 -10.34
N TYR A 67 -13.32 -15.33 -10.71
CA TYR A 67 -13.42 -14.89 -12.11
C TYR A 67 -12.08 -14.51 -12.74
N LYS A 68 -11.16 -13.95 -11.97
CA LYS A 68 -9.96 -13.29 -12.51
C LYS A 68 -8.62 -14.03 -12.37
N PRO A 69 -8.43 -15.12 -11.59
CA PRO A 69 -7.07 -15.63 -11.37
C PRO A 69 -6.51 -16.30 -12.62
N HIS A 70 -7.34 -17.01 -13.39
CA HIS A 70 -6.89 -17.74 -14.58
C HIS A 70 -6.35 -16.81 -15.67
N LEU A 71 -6.98 -15.65 -15.90
CA LEU A 71 -6.50 -14.63 -16.85
C LEU A 71 -5.15 -14.05 -16.40
N ILE A 72 -5.02 -13.76 -15.10
CA ILE A 72 -3.78 -13.22 -14.54
C ILE A 72 -2.67 -14.25 -14.65
N MET A 73 -2.93 -15.50 -14.24
CA MET A 73 -1.96 -16.60 -14.30
C MET A 73 -1.53 -16.94 -15.74
N GLN A 74 -2.43 -16.86 -16.72
CA GLN A 74 -2.07 -16.99 -18.13
C GLN A 74 -1.10 -15.89 -18.57
N GLY A 75 -1.35 -14.64 -18.16
CA GLY A 75 -0.45 -13.52 -18.41
C GLY A 75 0.93 -13.73 -17.77
N LEU A 76 0.95 -14.27 -16.54
CA LEU A 76 2.17 -14.54 -15.78
C LEU A 76 3.03 -15.66 -16.36
N GLY A 77 2.45 -16.61 -17.08
CA GLY A 77 3.22 -17.62 -17.80
C GLY A 77 4.24 -17.03 -18.79
N ASN A 78 4.05 -15.77 -19.20
CA ASN A 78 4.99 -15.03 -20.05
C ASN A 78 6.17 -14.40 -19.27
N PHE A 79 6.05 -14.24 -17.95
CA PHE A 79 7.05 -13.64 -17.08
C PHE A 79 7.74 -14.73 -16.25
N LYS A 80 8.69 -15.43 -16.88
CA LYS A 80 9.31 -16.65 -16.33
C LYS A 80 10.26 -16.41 -15.15
N ASP A 81 10.72 -15.17 -14.97
CA ASP A 81 11.74 -14.83 -13.98
C ASP A 81 11.13 -14.41 -12.62
N GLU A 82 9.81 -14.22 -12.55
CA GLU A 82 9.13 -13.73 -11.36
C GLU A 82 8.75 -14.86 -10.40
N LYS A 83 9.08 -14.68 -9.12
CA LYS A 83 8.65 -15.61 -8.07
C LYS A 83 7.18 -15.39 -7.76
N ILE A 84 6.38 -16.40 -8.09
CA ILE A 84 4.96 -16.43 -7.74
C ILE A 84 4.79 -17.24 -6.46
N ASN A 85 4.14 -16.64 -5.46
CA ASN A 85 3.68 -17.34 -4.26
C ASN A 85 2.15 -17.23 -4.18
N CYS A 86 1.47 -18.20 -3.58
CA CYS A 86 0.02 -18.13 -3.47
C CYS A 86 -0.51 -18.82 -2.21
N ILE A 87 -1.70 -18.38 -1.80
CA ILE A 87 -2.51 -19.05 -0.78
C ILE A 87 -3.66 -19.72 -1.53
N PRO A 88 -3.54 -21.01 -1.90
CA PRO A 88 -4.59 -21.71 -2.61
C PRO A 88 -5.75 -22.04 -1.65
N ASN A 89 -6.97 -22.01 -2.19
CA ASN A 89 -8.14 -22.60 -1.55
C ASN A 89 -8.32 -24.04 -2.06
N ASN A 90 -8.19 -24.23 -3.38
CA ASN A 90 -8.10 -25.52 -4.05
C ASN A 90 -7.24 -25.39 -5.32
N SER A 91 -7.21 -26.40 -6.18
CA SER A 91 -6.40 -26.41 -7.42
C SER A 91 -6.78 -25.34 -8.45
N GLU A 92 -7.98 -24.75 -8.36
CA GLU A 92 -8.50 -23.78 -9.32
C GLU A 92 -8.68 -22.37 -8.73
N LYS A 93 -8.85 -22.28 -7.40
CA LYS A 93 -9.23 -21.06 -6.69
C LYS A 93 -8.12 -20.67 -5.73
N TYR A 94 -7.69 -19.42 -5.86
CA TYR A 94 -6.68 -18.81 -5.01
C TYR A 94 -7.33 -17.76 -4.10
N ILE A 95 -6.96 -17.78 -2.82
CA ILE A 95 -7.41 -16.78 -1.84
C ILE A 95 -6.69 -15.46 -2.10
N SER A 96 -5.38 -15.54 -2.33
CA SER A 96 -4.48 -14.45 -2.66
C SER A 96 -3.25 -15.03 -3.36
N PHE A 97 -2.58 -14.21 -4.17
CA PHE A 97 -1.28 -14.56 -4.74
C PHE A 97 -0.36 -13.34 -4.76
N PHE A 98 0.93 -13.61 -4.77
CA PHE A 98 2.02 -12.66 -4.62
C PHE A 98 2.94 -12.81 -5.80
N ILE A 99 3.33 -11.68 -6.37
CA ILE A 99 4.20 -11.62 -7.55
C ILE A 99 5.16 -10.48 -7.31
N ASP A 100 6.43 -10.81 -7.15
CA ASP A 100 7.46 -9.86 -6.71
C ASP A 100 6.99 -9.06 -5.47
N ASN A 101 6.75 -7.77 -5.65
CA ASN A 101 6.31 -6.85 -4.61
C ASN A 101 4.79 -6.58 -4.65
N MET A 102 4.01 -7.28 -5.48
CA MET A 102 2.57 -7.08 -5.61
C MET A 102 1.76 -8.17 -4.91
N ASP A 103 0.74 -7.72 -4.18
CA ASP A 103 -0.18 -8.55 -3.41
C ASP A 103 -1.56 -8.53 -4.03
N PHE A 104 -1.98 -9.62 -4.66
CA PHE A 104 -3.32 -9.70 -5.24
C PHE A 104 -4.32 -10.21 -4.21
N ILE A 105 -5.31 -9.38 -3.91
CA ILE A 105 -6.26 -9.59 -2.82
C ILE A 105 -7.69 -9.49 -3.36
N ASP A 106 -8.56 -10.41 -2.91
CA ASP A 106 -9.98 -10.38 -3.24
C ASP A 106 -10.78 -9.54 -2.24
N SER A 107 -11.31 -8.39 -2.67
CA SER A 107 -12.11 -7.54 -1.78
C SER A 107 -13.42 -8.19 -1.34
N LEU A 108 -13.94 -9.17 -2.09
CA LEU A 108 -15.19 -9.86 -1.75
C LEU A 108 -15.07 -10.67 -0.45
N GLN A 109 -13.86 -11.06 -0.06
CA GLN A 109 -13.60 -11.77 1.19
C GLN A 109 -13.74 -10.86 2.43
N PHE A 110 -13.55 -9.55 2.26
CA PHE A 110 -13.68 -8.56 3.33
C PHE A 110 -15.06 -7.91 3.33
N MET A 111 -15.58 -7.63 2.13
CA MET A 111 -16.88 -7.01 1.92
C MET A 111 -17.69 -7.87 0.95
N ASN A 112 -18.46 -8.79 1.51
CA ASN A 112 -19.28 -9.72 0.72
C ASN A 112 -20.54 -9.05 0.16
N ALA A 113 -20.34 -8.13 -0.79
CA ALA A 113 -21.38 -7.39 -1.47
C ALA A 113 -20.96 -7.10 -2.93
N SER A 114 -21.95 -6.92 -3.80
CA SER A 114 -21.69 -6.47 -5.17
C SER A 114 -21.11 -5.06 -5.19
N LEU A 115 -20.33 -4.74 -6.22
CA LEU A 115 -19.85 -3.37 -6.45
C LEU A 115 -21.02 -2.37 -6.51
N GLU A 116 -22.13 -2.74 -7.13
CA GLU A 116 -23.34 -1.91 -7.17
C GLU A 116 -23.83 -1.55 -5.76
N LYS A 117 -23.95 -2.54 -4.87
CA LYS A 117 -24.38 -2.30 -3.49
C LYS A 117 -23.37 -1.43 -2.74
N LEU A 118 -22.08 -1.67 -2.90
CA LEU A 118 -21.02 -0.90 -2.25
C LEU A 118 -21.02 0.56 -2.73
N VAL A 119 -21.09 0.79 -4.03
CA VAL A 119 -21.18 2.14 -4.63
C VAL A 119 -22.45 2.84 -4.19
N SER A 120 -23.60 2.14 -4.19
CA SER A 120 -24.87 2.72 -3.75
C SER A 120 -24.86 3.15 -2.28
N ASN A 121 -24.14 2.41 -1.42
CA ASN A 121 -24.02 2.76 -0.01
C ASN A 121 -23.14 4.00 0.16
N VAL A 122 -21.99 4.05 -0.50
CA VAL A 122 -21.09 5.22 -0.44
C VAL A 122 -21.76 6.46 -1.03
N ALA A 123 -22.52 6.32 -2.11
CA ALA A 123 -23.23 7.42 -2.74
C ALA A 123 -24.32 8.05 -1.82
N LYS A 124 -24.91 7.27 -0.91
CA LYS A 124 -25.87 7.79 0.09
C LYS A 124 -25.20 8.71 1.10
N ASP A 125 -23.92 8.51 1.37
CA ASP A 125 -23.13 9.30 2.32
C ASP A 125 -22.57 10.60 1.71
N GLY A 126 -22.80 10.82 0.40
CA GLY A 126 -22.40 12.02 -0.34
C GLY A 126 -21.56 11.70 -1.59
N GLY A 127 -21.84 12.40 -2.70
CA GLY A 127 -21.10 12.24 -3.95
C GLY A 127 -19.63 12.67 -3.87
N ASP A 128 -19.27 13.49 -2.88
CA ASP A 128 -17.90 13.86 -2.53
C ASP A 128 -17.04 12.65 -2.11
N LYS A 129 -17.68 11.56 -1.66
CA LYS A 129 -17.00 10.32 -1.26
C LYS A 129 -16.49 9.49 -2.44
N LEU A 130 -16.92 9.79 -3.67
CA LEU A 130 -16.50 9.10 -4.89
C LEU A 130 -15.80 10.06 -5.86
N PRO A 131 -14.73 10.76 -5.44
CA PRO A 131 -14.13 11.85 -6.21
C PRO A 131 -13.52 11.41 -7.54
N THR A 132 -13.15 10.13 -7.68
CA THR A 132 -12.68 9.57 -8.95
C THR A 132 -13.84 9.25 -9.87
N LEU A 133 -14.94 8.71 -9.35
CA LEU A 133 -16.09 8.33 -10.16
C LEU A 133 -16.79 9.57 -10.73
N THR A 134 -17.00 10.59 -9.92
CA THR A 134 -17.65 11.85 -10.34
C THR A 134 -16.89 12.54 -11.47
N LYS A 135 -15.54 12.53 -11.44
CA LYS A 135 -14.70 13.10 -12.50
C LYS A 135 -14.97 12.55 -13.90
N TYR A 136 -15.40 11.30 -14.02
CA TYR A 136 -15.60 10.65 -15.33
C TYR A 136 -17.08 10.53 -15.72
N ILE A 137 -18.01 10.73 -14.80
CA ILE A 137 -19.46 10.66 -15.09
C ILE A 137 -20.00 12.01 -15.62
N ASP A 138 -19.44 13.14 -15.19
CA ASP A 138 -19.93 14.47 -15.59
C ASP A 138 -19.47 14.91 -16.99
N GLY A 139 -18.68 14.09 -17.70
CA GLY A 139 -18.17 14.38 -19.05
C GLY A 139 -19.06 13.96 -20.22
N ASP A 140 -20.15 13.21 -19.98
CA ASP A 140 -21.03 12.64 -21.01
C ASP A 140 -22.47 13.21 -20.96
N LYS A 141 -22.62 14.52 -20.73
CA LYS A 141 -23.90 15.24 -20.89
C LYS A 141 -23.79 16.45 -21.81
#